data_AF-A0A078K3I5-F1
#
_entry.id   AF-A0A078K3I5-F1
#
_cell.length_a   1.000
_cell.length_b   1.000
_cell.length_c   1.000
_cell.angle_alpha   90.00
_cell.angle_beta   90.00
_cell.angle_gamma   90.00
#
_symmetry.space_group_name_H-M   'P 1'
#
loop_
_entity.id
_entity.type
_entity.pdbx_description
1 polymer ?
#
loop_
_entity_poly.entity_id
_entity_poly.type
_entity_poly.pdbx_seq_one_letter_code
_entity_poly.pdbx_strand_id
1 'polypeptide(L)'
;MSSFLLKFIHKDFHEIYSRMSVFDRMLLLIVHAVDKMVPWHKLPVFLGLAYLGLRRHLHQEYNLINVGQTPVGTRFNPADYPYRTADGKFNDPFNEGVGSESSFIGRNCPPVDQKIKVGSLHMCMYL
;
A
#
# COMPACT_ATOMS: atom_id res chain seq x y z
N MET A 1 -4.24 7.04 26.16
CA MET A 1 -5.35 6.15 25.75
C MET A 1 -4.82 5.01 24.85
N SER A 2 -4.02 4.05 25.34
CA SER A 2 -3.38 3.10 24.39
C SER A 2 -2.69 1.87 25.05
N SER A 3 -3.40 1.05 25.82
CA SER A 3 -2.82 -0.24 26.29
C SER A 3 -3.76 -1.42 26.07
N PHE A 4 -5.07 -1.21 26.17
CA PHE A 4 -6.05 -2.29 25.92
C PHE A 4 -6.21 -2.63 24.44
N LEU A 5 -6.26 -1.65 23.53
CA LEU A 5 -6.48 -1.89 22.09
C LEU A 5 -5.29 -2.58 21.41
N LEU A 6 -4.06 -2.30 21.86
CA LEU A 6 -2.84 -2.98 21.38
C LEU A 6 -2.82 -4.48 21.71
N LYS A 7 -3.51 -4.92 22.78
CA LYS A 7 -3.62 -6.35 23.11
C LYS A 7 -4.49 -7.12 22.12
N PHE A 8 -5.43 -6.45 21.45
CA PHE A 8 -6.30 -7.07 20.45
C PHE A 8 -5.62 -7.22 19.08
N ILE A 9 -4.56 -6.45 18.85
CA ILE A 9 -3.78 -6.42 17.61
C ILE A 9 -2.61 -7.41 17.73
N HIS A 10 -2.37 -8.20 16.67
CA HIS A 10 -1.23 -9.10 16.62
C HIS A 10 0.09 -8.32 16.76
N LYS A 11 1.07 -8.88 17.48
CA LYS A 11 2.34 -8.20 17.81
C LYS A 11 3.06 -7.65 16.58
N ASP A 12 2.97 -8.36 15.46
CA ASP A 12 3.63 -7.97 14.20
C ASP A 12 3.06 -6.69 13.59
N PHE A 13 1.83 -6.29 13.94
CA PHE A 13 1.26 -5.03 13.48
C PHE A 13 1.58 -3.84 14.39
N HIS A 14 2.24 -4.05 15.54
CA HIS A 14 2.52 -2.95 16.49
C HIS A 14 3.44 -1.89 15.89
N GLU A 15 4.42 -2.31 15.07
CA GLU A 15 5.30 -1.37 14.38
C GLU A 15 4.50 -0.47 13.42
N ILE A 16 3.69 -1.07 12.53
CA ILE A 16 2.89 -0.32 11.56
C ILE A 16 1.87 0.55 12.29
N TYR A 17 1.17 0.01 13.29
CA TYR A 17 0.20 0.75 14.10
C TYR A 17 0.80 2.01 14.74
N SER A 18 2.06 1.96 15.17
CA SER A 18 2.73 3.13 15.75
C SER A 18 2.93 4.27 14.75
N ARG A 19 3.11 3.96 13.46
CA ARG A 19 3.30 4.93 12.37
C ARG A 19 1.98 5.50 11.83
N MET A 20 0.85 4.84 12.11
CA MET A 20 -0.47 5.23 11.61
C MET A 20 -1.04 6.47 12.29
N SER A 21 -1.86 7.22 11.56
CA SER A 21 -2.72 8.27 12.09
C SER A 21 -3.77 7.71 13.07
N VAL A 22 -4.33 8.56 13.94
CA VAL A 22 -5.39 8.12 14.89
C VAL A 22 -6.62 7.57 14.15
N PHE A 23 -6.95 8.15 13.00
CA PHE A 23 -8.06 7.68 12.17
C PHE A 23 -7.77 6.30 11.57
N ASP A 24 -6.58 6.11 10.99
CA ASP A 24 -6.22 4.84 10.36
C ASP A 24 -6.04 3.72 11.37
N ARG A 25 -5.62 4.04 12.60
CA ARG A 25 -5.61 3.08 13.72
C ARG A 25 -7.02 2.56 14.02
N MET A 26 -8.03 3.42 14.01
CA MET A 26 -9.42 3.01 14.19
C MET A 26 -9.91 2.15 13.01
N LEU A 27 -9.57 2.51 11.78
CA LEU A 27 -9.90 1.70 10.60
C LEU A 27 -9.26 0.31 10.66
N LEU A 28 -7.99 0.23 11.04
CA LEU A 28 -7.27 -1.03 11.20
C LEU A 28 -7.95 -1.91 12.26
N LEU A 29 -8.39 -1.34 13.39
CA LEU A 29 -9.13 -2.09 14.40
C LEU A 29 -10.44 -2.67 13.85
N ILE A 30 -11.18 -1.90 13.04
CA ILE A 30 -12.43 -2.36 12.41
C ILE A 30 -12.14 -3.51 11.43
N VAL A 31 -11.19 -3.32 10.51
CA VAL A 31 -10.81 -4.34 9.51
C VAL A 31 -10.34 -5.61 10.20
N HIS A 32 -9.46 -5.48 11.20
CA HIS A 32 -8.93 -6.61 11.96
C HIS A 32 -9.99 -7.34 12.79
N ALA A 33 -10.98 -6.63 13.33
CA ALA A 33 -12.10 -7.24 14.04
C ALA A 33 -12.97 -8.07 13.09
N VAL A 34 -13.29 -7.52 11.90
CA VAL A 34 -14.04 -8.24 10.87
C VAL A 34 -13.29 -9.51 10.45
N ASP A 35 -11.98 -9.41 10.18
CA ASP A 35 -11.13 -10.55 9.80
C ASP A 35 -11.16 -11.70 10.82
N LYS A 36 -11.26 -11.39 12.11
CA LYS A 36 -11.32 -12.39 13.19
C LYS A 36 -12.71 -13.00 13.39
N MET A 37 -13.78 -12.29 13.06
CA MET A 37 -15.15 -12.71 13.36
C MET A 37 -15.80 -13.46 12.20
N VAL A 38 -15.91 -12.80 11.04
CA VAL A 38 -16.58 -13.35 9.86
C VAL A 38 -15.78 -12.91 8.63
N PRO A 39 -15.32 -13.85 7.79
CA PRO A 39 -14.62 -13.49 6.57
C PRO A 39 -15.44 -12.48 5.75
N TRP A 40 -14.82 -11.39 5.31
CA TRP A 40 -15.48 -10.28 4.63
C TRP A 40 -16.33 -10.72 3.42
N HIS A 41 -15.93 -11.79 2.74
CA HIS A 41 -16.63 -12.36 1.58
C HIS A 41 -17.93 -13.11 1.95
N LYS A 42 -18.24 -13.27 3.24
CA LYS A 42 -19.51 -13.81 3.75
C LYS A 42 -20.46 -12.72 4.24
N LEU A 43 -20.05 -11.45 4.19
CA LEU A 43 -20.90 -10.32 4.57
C LEU A 43 -21.91 -10.00 3.45
N PRO A 44 -23.07 -9.39 3.78
CA PRO A 44 -23.91 -8.73 2.79
C PRO A 44 -23.09 -7.76 1.91
N VAL A 45 -23.46 -7.66 0.63
CA VAL A 45 -22.64 -6.98 -0.40
C VAL A 45 -22.21 -5.57 0.02
N PHE A 46 -23.11 -4.75 0.56
CA PHE A 46 -22.76 -3.38 0.95
C PHE A 46 -21.74 -3.33 2.11
N LEU A 47 -21.82 -4.26 3.07
CA LEU A 47 -20.83 -4.38 4.15
C LEU A 47 -19.49 -4.90 3.61
N GLY A 48 -19.51 -5.84 2.67
CA GLY A 48 -18.31 -6.31 1.98
C GLY A 48 -17.62 -5.18 1.21
N LEU A 49 -18.37 -4.35 0.48
CA LEU A 49 -17.84 -3.18 -0.21
C LEU A 49 -17.26 -2.14 0.74
N ALA A 50 -17.94 -1.87 1.87
CA ALA A 50 -17.42 -0.98 2.90
C ALA A 50 -16.08 -1.51 3.46
N TYR A 51 -16.01 -2.79 3.83
CA TYR A 51 -14.78 -3.43 4.29
C TYR A 51 -13.65 -3.31 3.25
N LEU A 52 -13.93 -3.62 1.97
CA LEU A 52 -12.94 -3.54 0.90
C LEU A 52 -12.46 -2.11 0.67
N GLY A 53 -13.35 -1.12 0.80
CA GLY A 53 -12.99 0.30 0.72
C GLY A 53 -12.02 0.71 1.83
N LEU A 54 -12.32 0.32 3.09
CA LEU A 54 -11.44 0.59 4.23
C LEU A 54 -10.09 -0.10 4.10
N ARG A 55 -10.08 -1.38 3.72
CA ARG A 55 -8.84 -2.14 3.54
C ARG A 55 -7.98 -1.57 2.41
N ARG A 56 -8.61 -1.18 1.29
CA ARG A 56 -7.91 -0.54 0.17
C ARG A 56 -7.27 0.79 0.57
N HIS A 57 -7.98 1.62 1.35
CA HIS A 57 -7.43 2.87 1.88
C HIS A 57 -6.17 2.63 2.70
N LEU A 58 -6.21 1.67 3.64
CA LEU A 58 -5.04 1.31 4.45
C LEU A 58 -3.87 0.80 3.58
N HIS A 59 -4.13 0.03 2.52
CA HIS A 59 -3.07 -0.39 1.60
C HIS A 59 -2.48 0.76 0.78
N GLN A 60 -3.29 1.75 0.40
CA GLN A 60 -2.79 2.92 -0.35
C GLN A 60 -1.86 3.77 0.51
N GLU A 61 -2.20 3.98 1.78
CA GLU A 61 -1.41 4.81 2.69
C GLU A 61 -0.14 4.12 3.20
N TYR A 62 -0.20 2.81 3.50
CA TYR A 62 0.88 2.13 4.22
C TYR A 62 1.62 1.06 3.40
N ASN A 63 1.12 0.69 2.21
CA ASN A 63 1.72 -0.35 1.37
C ASN A 63 2.12 0.17 -0.03
N LEU A 64 2.36 1.47 -0.21
CA LEU A 64 2.96 2.02 -1.43
C LEU A 64 4.36 2.58 -1.13
N ILE A 65 5.38 1.78 -1.39
CA ILE A 65 6.78 2.12 -1.11
C ILE A 65 7.46 2.48 -2.43
N ASN A 66 7.85 3.76 -2.54
CA ASN A 66 8.65 4.24 -3.65
C ASN A 66 10.06 3.63 -3.63
N VAL A 67 10.61 3.32 -4.81
CA VAL A 67 11.94 2.74 -4.96
C VAL A 67 12.77 3.62 -5.89
N GLY A 68 13.99 3.94 -5.45
CA GLY A 68 14.87 4.86 -6.17
C GLY A 68 14.49 6.32 -5.96
N GLN A 69 15.11 7.20 -6.74
CA GLN A 69 14.73 8.61 -6.77
C GLN A 69 13.53 8.78 -7.68
N THR A 70 12.49 9.45 -7.20
CA THR A 70 11.38 9.88 -8.05
C THR A 70 11.95 10.75 -9.16
N PRO A 71 11.81 10.38 -10.45
CA PRO A 71 12.47 11.11 -11.53
C PRO A 71 11.76 12.45 -11.75
N VAL A 72 12.09 13.47 -10.97
CA VAL A 72 11.53 14.81 -11.15
C VAL A 72 12.15 15.41 -12.41
N GLY A 73 11.53 15.16 -13.56
CA GLY A 73 11.90 15.75 -14.83
C GLY A 73 11.69 17.27 -14.84
N THR A 74 12.18 17.94 -15.88
CA THR A 74 11.81 19.33 -16.14
C THR A 74 10.28 19.40 -16.32
N ARG A 75 9.63 20.42 -15.76
CA ARG A 75 8.17 20.58 -15.94
C ARG A 75 7.85 20.58 -17.43
N PHE A 76 6.86 19.77 -17.81
CA PHE A 76 6.35 19.70 -19.17
C PHE A 76 4.85 20.02 -19.18
N ASN A 77 4.32 20.36 -20.35
CA ASN A 77 2.89 20.59 -20.51
C ASN A 77 2.22 19.28 -21.00
N PRO A 78 1.28 18.68 -20.25
CA PRO A 78 0.61 17.45 -20.68
C PRO A 78 -0.14 17.59 -22.01
N ALA A 79 -0.55 18.81 -22.38
CA ALA A 79 -1.22 19.07 -23.65
C ALA A 79 -0.32 18.82 -24.87
N ASP A 80 1.01 18.81 -24.70
CA ASP A 80 1.97 18.52 -25.77
C ASP A 80 2.06 17.00 -26.05
N TYR A 81 1.56 16.17 -25.12
CA TYR A 81 1.58 14.70 -25.20
C TYR A 81 0.16 14.11 -25.02
N PRO A 82 -0.82 14.43 -25.89
CA PRO A 82 -2.20 13.93 -25.78
C PRO A 82 -2.35 12.47 -26.28
N TYR A 83 -1.29 11.67 -26.18
CA TYR A 83 -1.21 10.30 -26.65
C TYR A 83 -0.22 9.51 -25.80
N ARG A 84 -0.29 8.17 -25.85
CA ARG A 84 0.68 7.30 -25.17
C ARG A 84 1.99 7.26 -25.97
N THR A 85 3.08 7.66 -25.34
CA THR A 85 4.43 7.61 -25.93
C THR A 85 4.94 6.18 -26.02
N ALA A 86 5.89 5.93 -26.93
CA ALA A 86 6.44 4.59 -27.16
C ALA A 86 7.25 4.08 -25.96
N ASP A 87 7.90 4.98 -25.22
CA ASP A 87 8.70 4.71 -24.03
C ASP A 87 7.90 4.87 -22.71
N GLY A 88 6.62 5.25 -22.78
CA GLY A 88 5.74 5.42 -21.62
C GLY A 88 5.99 6.69 -20.79
N LYS A 89 6.82 7.61 -21.26
CA LYS A 89 7.06 8.91 -20.61
C LYS A 89 5.91 9.90 -20.79
N PHE A 90 5.94 10.98 -20.01
CA PHE A 90 5.04 12.13 -20.07
C PHE A 90 3.57 11.81 -19.70
N ASN A 91 3.34 10.73 -18.96
CA ASN A 91 2.00 10.33 -18.51
C ASN A 91 1.59 11.02 -17.20
N ASP A 92 2.48 11.10 -16.22
CA ASP A 92 2.24 11.87 -14.98
C ASP A 92 2.65 13.34 -15.20
N PRO A 93 1.72 14.32 -15.13
CA PRO A 93 2.01 15.74 -15.35
C PRO A 93 3.14 16.33 -14.50
N PHE A 94 3.42 15.71 -13.36
CA PHE A 94 4.42 16.17 -12.40
C PHE A 94 5.71 15.36 -12.48
N ASN A 95 5.71 14.25 -13.22
CA ASN A 95 6.84 13.36 -13.35
C ASN A 95 6.92 12.72 -14.74
N GLU A 96 7.85 13.21 -15.55
CA GLU A 96 8.08 12.73 -16.92
C GLU A 96 8.33 11.21 -17.00
N GLY A 97 9.08 10.65 -16.04
CA GLY A 97 9.59 9.27 -16.11
C GLY A 97 8.75 8.24 -15.35
N VAL A 98 7.67 8.64 -14.69
CA VAL A 98 6.83 7.69 -13.94
C VAL A 98 6.09 6.77 -14.91
N GLY A 99 6.34 5.47 -14.77
CA GLY A 99 5.73 4.43 -15.59
C GLY A 99 6.40 4.22 -16.96
N SER A 100 7.53 4.87 -17.24
CA SER A 100 8.28 4.68 -18.47
C SER A 100 9.09 3.39 -18.46
N GLU A 101 9.57 2.98 -19.64
CA GLU A 101 10.58 1.94 -19.79
C GLU A 101 11.79 2.22 -18.88
N SER A 102 12.39 1.15 -18.34
CA SER A 102 13.57 1.21 -17.47
C SER A 102 13.40 1.98 -16.16
N SER A 103 12.17 2.26 -15.73
CA SER A 103 11.86 2.78 -14.40
C SER A 103 11.96 1.68 -13.32
N PHE A 104 12.22 2.09 -12.07
CA PHE A 104 12.28 1.16 -10.94
C PHE A 104 10.90 0.55 -10.64
N ILE A 105 10.87 -0.74 -10.31
CA ILE A 105 9.67 -1.40 -9.79
C ILE A 105 9.49 -1.03 -8.31
N GLY A 106 8.35 -0.43 -7.97
CA GLY A 106 7.96 -0.11 -6.60
C GLY A 106 7.78 -1.36 -5.71
N ARG A 107 7.50 -1.15 -4.42
CA ARG A 107 7.25 -2.25 -3.48
C ARG A 107 5.97 -2.02 -2.68
N ASN A 108 5.31 -3.11 -2.31
CA ASN A 108 4.17 -3.06 -1.39
C ASN A 108 4.53 -3.44 0.05
N CYS A 109 5.67 -4.09 0.25
CA CYS A 109 6.17 -4.52 1.54
C CYS A 109 7.65 -4.17 1.68
N PRO A 110 8.13 -3.90 2.91
CA PRO A 110 9.55 -3.73 3.16
C PRO A 110 10.35 -4.94 2.64
N PRO A 111 11.51 -4.71 1.98
CA PRO A 111 12.33 -5.80 1.47
C PRO A 111 12.90 -6.62 2.62
N VAL A 112 12.79 -7.95 2.53
CA VAL A 112 13.48 -8.89 3.41
C VAL A 112 14.64 -9.49 2.64
N ASP A 113 15.87 -9.34 3.15
CA ASP A 113 17.04 -9.92 2.49
C ASP A 113 17.01 -11.45 2.60
N GLN A 114 17.00 -12.12 1.45
CA GLN A 114 16.93 -13.58 1.33
C GLN A 114 18.15 -14.16 0.59
N LYS A 115 19.24 -13.40 0.41
CA LYS A 115 20.45 -13.86 -0.30
C LYS A 115 21.02 -15.19 0.23
N ILE A 116 20.79 -15.50 1.51
CA ILE A 116 21.31 -16.69 2.19
C ILE A 116 20.30 -17.87 2.14
N LYS A 117 19.02 -17.62 1.81
CA LYS A 117 17.94 -18.62 1.75
C LYS A 117 17.04 -18.40 0.54
N VAL A 118 17.62 -18.61 -0.65
CA VAL A 118 16.90 -18.60 -1.94
C VAL A 118 15.96 -19.82 -1.98
N GLY A 119 14.77 -19.69 -1.39
CA GLY A 119 13.78 -20.76 -1.28
C GLY A 119 12.81 -20.62 -0.11
N SER A 120 13.09 -19.76 0.86
CA SER A 120 12.17 -19.46 1.96
C SER A 120 11.39 -18.18 1.65
N LEU A 121 10.17 -18.33 1.13
CA LEU A 121 9.25 -17.22 0.94
C LEU A 121 8.84 -16.68 2.31
N HIS A 122 9.39 -15.53 2.70
CA HIS A 122 8.84 -14.78 3.82
C HIS A 122 7.58 -14.07 3.34
N MET A 123 6.42 -14.62 3.70
CA MET A 123 5.13 -14.03 3.37
C MET A 123 4.98 -12.75 4.18
N CYS A 124 4.89 -11.61 3.49
CA CYS A 124 4.55 -10.35 4.11
C CYS A 124 3.19 -10.49 4.79
N MET A 125 3.12 -10.30 6.11
CA MET A 125 1.84 -10.29 6.82
C MET A 125 1.07 -9.04 6.39
N TYR A 126 -0.01 -9.29 5.66
CA TYR A 126 -0.88 -8.27 5.10
C TYR A 126 -1.64 -7.51 6.19
N LEU A 127 -1.77 -6.20 5.97
CA LEU A 127 -2.94 -5.42 6.38
C LEU A 127 -4.23 -5.95 5.71
#